data_AF-A0A1R1YEQ5-F1
#
_entry.id   AF-A0A1R1YEQ5-F1
#
_cell.length_a   1.000
_cell.length_b   1.000
_cell.length_c   1.000
_cell.angle_alpha   90.00
_cell.angle_beta   90.00
_cell.angle_gamma   90.00
#
_symmetry.space_group_name_H-M   'P 1'
#
loop_
_entity.id
_entity.type
_entity.pdbx_description
1 polymer ?
#
loop_
_entity_poly.entity_id
_entity_poly.type
_entity_poly.pdbx_seq_one_letter_code
_entity_poly.pdbx_strand_id
1 'polypeptide(L)'
;MNGWYDNPGETGCIFTSILPAWSNINLYRIAEKVKSKLIFAHVRATTGNTSTSESNCHPWQFGSLMWMHNGDIAEFPKVRI
;
A
#
# COMPACT_ATOMS: atom_id res chain seq x y z
N MET A 1 -1.07 -4.78 -3.31
CA MET A 1 0.04 -4.02 -2.70
C MET A 1 0.07 -4.36 -1.23
N ASN A 2 1.23 -4.62 -0.66
CA ASN A 2 1.38 -5.16 0.69
C ASN A 2 2.39 -4.35 1.52
N GLY A 3 2.24 -4.38 2.84
CA GLY A 3 3.29 -3.98 3.78
C GLY A 3 3.22 -4.80 5.06
N TRP A 4 4.34 -4.94 5.76
CA TRP A 4 4.43 -5.74 6.99
C TRP A 4 5.48 -5.18 7.94
N TYR A 5 5.38 -5.57 9.21
CA TYR A 5 6.41 -5.26 10.21
C TYR A 5 7.16 -6.52 10.61
N ASP A 6 8.48 -6.47 10.64
CA ASP A 6 9.27 -7.58 11.18
C ASP A 6 9.18 -7.57 12.71
N ASN A 7 9.29 -6.39 13.35
CA ASN A 7 9.03 -6.19 14.77
C ASN A 7 8.13 -4.96 15.05
N PRO A 8 7.37 -4.95 16.15
CA PRO A 8 6.62 -3.77 16.57
C PRO A 8 7.53 -2.56 16.83
N GLY A 9 7.13 -1.39 16.36
CA GLY A 9 7.86 -0.12 16.58
C GLY A 9 8.95 0.19 15.55
N GLU A 10 9.31 -0.77 14.70
CA GLU A 10 10.24 -0.56 13.59
C GLU A 10 9.54 0.01 12.35
N THR A 11 10.34 0.50 11.41
CA THR A 11 9.85 0.87 10.07
C THR A 11 9.40 -0.38 9.34
N GLY A 12 8.17 -0.40 8.85
CA GLY A 12 7.64 -1.52 8.07
C GLY A 12 8.27 -1.64 6.67
N CYS A 13 8.19 -2.82 6.09
CA CYS A 13 8.56 -3.07 4.70
C CYS A 13 7.33 -2.88 3.78
N ILE A 14 7.52 -2.28 2.61
CA ILE A 14 6.45 -2.00 1.63
C ILE A 14 6.77 -2.62 0.28
N PHE A 15 5.77 -3.28 -0.30
CA PHE A 15 5.74 -3.73 -1.68
C PHE A 15 4.50 -3.17 -2.39
N THR A 16 4.72 -2.19 -3.28
CA THR A 16 3.68 -1.58 -4.10
C THR A 16 3.88 -1.92 -5.57
N SER A 17 2.79 -1.92 -6.34
CA SER A 17 2.82 -2.12 -7.78
C SER A 17 1.54 -1.59 -8.39
N ILE A 18 1.65 -1.01 -9.59
CA ILE A 18 0.50 -0.64 -10.42
C ILE A 18 -0.13 -1.83 -11.15
N LEU A 19 0.55 -2.98 -11.17
CA LEU A 19 -0.01 -4.20 -11.78
C LEU A 19 -1.11 -4.78 -10.88
N PRO A 20 -2.17 -5.35 -11.46
CA PRO A 20 -3.13 -6.13 -10.70
C PRO A 20 -2.45 -7.25 -9.89
N ALA A 21 -3.00 -7.55 -8.72
CA ALA A 21 -2.40 -8.52 -7.79
C ALA A 21 -2.25 -9.91 -8.43
N TRP A 22 -3.22 -10.34 -9.23
CA TRP A 22 -3.22 -11.63 -9.92
C TRP A 22 -2.22 -11.74 -11.08
N SER A 23 -1.70 -10.61 -11.59
CA SER A 23 -0.72 -10.60 -12.68
C SER A 23 0.71 -10.34 -12.20
N ASN A 24 0.95 -10.22 -10.90
CA ASN A 24 2.26 -9.89 -10.36
C ASN A 24 2.93 -11.13 -9.74
N ILE A 25 3.83 -11.77 -10.48
CA ILE A 25 4.54 -12.97 -9.99
C ILE A 25 5.46 -12.69 -8.81
N ASN A 26 5.98 -11.46 -8.69
CA ASN A 26 6.84 -11.08 -7.57
C ASN A 26 6.02 -10.93 -6.28
N LEU A 27 4.77 -10.46 -6.36
CA LEU A 27 3.84 -10.46 -5.24
C LEU A 27 3.66 -11.88 -4.69
N TYR A 28 3.42 -12.85 -5.58
CA TYR A 28 3.26 -14.25 -5.20
C TYR A 28 4.51 -14.80 -4.50
N ARG A 29 5.70 -14.59 -5.10
CA ARG A 29 6.99 -15.04 -4.54
C ARG A 29 7.28 -14.48 -3.15
N ILE A 30 6.98 -13.20 -2.92
CA ILE A 30 7.21 -12.54 -1.63
C ILE A 30 6.16 -13.01 -0.61
N ALA A 31 4.90 -13.09 -1.01
CA ALA A 31 3.80 -13.51 -0.12
C ALA A 31 4.01 -14.90 0.47
N GLU A 32 4.62 -15.84 -0.26
CA GLU A 32 4.96 -17.17 0.26
C GLU A 32 6.03 -17.17 1.36
N LYS A 33 6.87 -16.14 1.43
CA LYS A 33 8.03 -16.09 2.34
C LYS A 33 7.82 -15.13 3.51
N VAL A 34 7.01 -14.11 3.34
CA VAL A 34 6.76 -13.10 4.37
C VAL A 34 5.92 -13.68 5.50
N LYS A 35 6.39 -13.50 6.73
CA LYS A 35 5.67 -13.82 7.97
C LYS A 35 5.76 -12.62 8.89
N SER A 36 4.62 -12.15 9.37
CA SER A 36 4.56 -11.03 10.30
C SER A 36 3.32 -11.13 11.19
N LYS A 37 3.39 -10.54 12.38
CA LYS A 37 2.23 -10.37 13.27
C LYS A 37 1.25 -9.30 12.77
N LEU A 38 1.67 -8.44 11.85
CA LEU A 38 0.85 -7.35 11.32
C LEU A 38 1.17 -7.13 9.83
N ILE A 39 0.18 -7.42 8.98
CA ILE A 39 0.26 -7.31 7.52
C ILE A 39 -0.86 -6.39 7.03
N PHE A 40 -0.50 -5.47 6.14
CA PHE A 40 -1.39 -4.61 5.37
C PHE A 40 -1.44 -5.11 3.93
N ALA A 41 -2.64 -5.26 3.35
CA ALA A 41 -2.81 -5.64 1.95
C ALA A 41 -3.96 -4.85 1.33
N HIS A 42 -3.73 -4.27 0.15
CA HIS A 42 -4.71 -3.44 -0.56
C HIS A 42 -4.63 -3.65 -2.09
N VAL A 43 -5.80 -3.78 -2.70
CA VAL A 43 -5.98 -3.72 -4.16
C VAL A 43 -6.81 -2.46 -4.43
N ARG A 44 -6.23 -1.53 -5.18
CA ARG A 44 -6.85 -0.23 -5.47
C ARG A 44 -7.62 -0.30 -6.79
N ALA A 45 -8.86 0.16 -6.78
CA ALA A 45 -9.57 0.55 -8.00
C ALA A 45 -9.29 2.04 -8.28
N THR A 46 -8.99 2.40 -9.52
CA THR A 46 -8.81 3.80 -9.91
C THR A 46 -10.15 4.36 -10.38
N THR A 47 -10.57 5.49 -9.80
CA THR A 47 -11.60 6.34 -10.41
C THR A 47 -10.92 7.12 -11.54
N GLY A 48 -11.57 7.24 -12.70
CA GLY A 48 -10.96 7.72 -13.96
C GLY A 48 -10.31 9.11 -13.95
N ASN A 49 -10.42 9.84 -12.85
CA ASN A 49 -9.84 11.17 -12.65
C ASN A 49 -8.49 11.15 -11.93
N THR A 50 -7.96 9.99 -11.52
CA THR A 50 -6.66 9.87 -10.84
C THR A 50 -5.69 9.02 -11.64
N SER A 51 -4.45 9.49 -11.76
CA SER A 51 -3.40 8.75 -12.47
C SER A 51 -3.04 7.45 -11.76
N THR A 52 -2.75 6.43 -12.56
CA THR A 52 -2.14 5.19 -12.09
C THR A 52 -0.65 5.45 -11.86
N SER A 53 -0.24 5.53 -10.60
CA SER A 53 1.15 5.73 -10.18
C SER A 53 1.44 4.85 -8.96
N GLU A 54 2.67 4.39 -8.83
CA GLU A 54 3.13 3.68 -7.62
C GLU A 54 3.03 4.55 -6.37
N SER A 55 3.18 5.88 -6.50
CA SER A 55 2.96 6.82 -5.37
C SER A 55 1.54 6.78 -4.80
N ASN A 56 0.57 6.33 -5.61
CA ASN A 56 -0.84 6.23 -5.25
C ASN A 56 -1.22 4.81 -4.82
N CYS A 57 -0.22 3.94 -4.63
CA CYS A 57 -0.40 2.57 -4.18
C CYS A 57 -0.18 2.49 -2.67
N HIS A 58 -1.13 1.90 -1.95
CA HIS A 58 -1.07 1.74 -0.50
C HIS A 58 -0.29 0.47 -0.11
N PRO A 59 0.26 0.36 1.11
CA PRO A 59 0.22 1.34 2.19
C PRO A 59 1.14 2.53 1.96
N TRP A 60 0.78 3.69 2.53
CA TRP A 60 1.73 4.79 2.73
C TRP A 60 2.46 4.61 4.07
N GLN A 61 3.61 5.25 4.21
CA GLN A 61 4.44 5.16 5.41
C GLN A 61 5.06 6.50 5.79
N PHE A 62 5.13 6.73 7.10
CA PHE A 62 5.90 7.80 7.72
C PHE A 62 6.50 7.31 9.04
N GLY A 63 7.83 7.17 9.08
CA GLY A 63 8.52 6.50 10.19
C GLY A 63 8.00 5.07 10.38
N SER A 64 7.66 4.72 11.61
CA SER A 64 7.08 3.41 11.94
C SER A 64 5.57 3.32 11.68
N LEU A 65 4.91 4.37 11.19
CA LEU A 65 3.47 4.34 10.90
C LEU A 65 3.23 3.92 9.45
N MET A 66 2.32 2.96 9.25
CA MET A 66 1.78 2.58 7.95
C MET A 66 0.25 2.69 7.97
N TRP A 67 -0.34 3.13 6.85
CA TRP A 67 -1.79 3.23 6.71
C TRP A 67 -2.24 3.02 5.26
N MET A 68 -3.52 2.73 5.10
CA MET A 68 -4.20 2.54 3.82
C MET A 68 -5.49 3.35 3.81
N HIS A 69 -5.92 3.80 2.65
CA HIS A 69 -7.21 4.47 2.47
C HIS A 69 -8.07 3.70 1.48
N ASN A 70 -9.37 3.59 1.75
CA ASN A 70 -10.34 3.06 0.81
C ASN A 70 -11.49 4.05 0.67
N GLY A 71 -11.53 4.77 -0.45
CA GLY A 71 -12.48 5.83 -0.72
C GLY A 71 -11.83 6.99 -1.44
N ASP A 72 -12.48 8.14 -1.33
CA ASP A 72 -12.00 9.41 -1.84
C ASP A 72 -12.16 10.48 -0.76
N ILE A 73 -11.32 11.51 -0.81
CA ILE A 73 -11.40 12.67 0.07
C ILE A 73 -11.91 13.84 -0.76
N ALA A 74 -13.18 14.16 -0.59
CA ALA A 74 -13.78 15.33 -1.23
C ALA A 74 -13.01 16.60 -0.85
N GLU A 75 -12.76 17.45 -1.84
CA GLU A 75 -12.03 18.71 -1.66
C GLU A 75 -10.61 18.55 -1.06
N PHE A 76 -9.92 17.42 -1.33
CA PHE A 76 -8.55 17.16 -0.86
C PHE A 76 -7.57 18.35 -1.01
N PRO A 77 -7.62 19.15 -2.09
CA PRO A 77 -6.77 20.34 -2.22
C PRO A 77 -6.90 21.38 -1.09
N LYS A 78 -8.02 21.40 -0.34
CA LYS A 78 -8.23 22.31 0.80
C LYS A 78 -7.62 21.82 2.12
N VAL A 79 -7.36 20.52 2.22
CA VAL A 79 -6.90 19.88 3.47
C VAL A 79 -5.46 19.36 3.39
N ARG A 80 -4.90 19.25 2.18
CA ARG A 80 -3.47 18.96 2.01
C ARG A 80 -2.64 20.17 2.45
N ILE A 81 -1.58 19.92 3.21
CA ILE A 81 -0.61 20.92 3.67
C ILE A 81 0.48 21.09 2.62
#